data_AF-A0A3L7IX79-F1
#
_entry.id   AF-A0A3L7IX79-F1
#
_cell.length_a   1.000
_cell.length_b   1.000
_cell.length_c   1.000
_cell.angle_alpha   90.00
_cell.angle_beta   90.00
_cell.angle_gamma   90.00
#
_symmetry.space_group_name_H-M   'P 1'
#
loop_
_entity.id
_entity.type
_entity.pdbx_description
1 polymer ?
#
loop_
_entity_poly.entity_id
_entity_poly.type
_entity_poly.pdbx_seq_one_letter_code
_entity_poly.pdbx_strand_id
1 'polypeptide(L)'
;MEPPRGTTQSCPLPIPRPELGVPHDSTPTTHILKPAIAGYANHDVNEYLSMRAAAAFGIPAAQTDVLMVNDTLSVLVSTRYDRREREGSWSRIHQEDFCQALSVLPEHKYQDRGGPGIAHMADLIAQIRNRKDREESRTRFFDGLLFNIAAWATDAHAKNYSILLAGDRQTLAPLYDIASHAPYPSVPNSPPEASAMKIGGEYALARIGKAHLLKAAARIRVDTDWASARIDEVRQNVSHTYAEAAMTLAGVPSLRRAAQHVVDSVHQKSKDRGWVDNTSTIDLALTTQHSRQDDSAARDSQSNSGNSTTANLG
;
A
#
# COMPACT_ATOMS: atom_id res chain seq x y z
N MET A 1 16.14 25.59 -29.95
CA MET A 1 16.05 26.45 -28.75
C MET A 1 16.33 25.56 -27.56
N GLU A 2 17.52 25.66 -26.97
CA GLU A 2 17.84 24.98 -25.71
C GLU A 2 16.99 25.58 -24.57
N PRO A 3 16.48 24.77 -23.63
CA PRO A 3 15.86 25.30 -22.42
C PRO A 3 16.94 25.76 -21.43
N PRO A 4 16.63 26.75 -20.56
CA PRO A 4 17.59 27.35 -19.66
C PRO A 4 18.00 26.37 -18.54
N ARG A 5 19.31 26.31 -18.25
CA ARG A 5 19.87 25.62 -17.09
C ARG A 5 19.52 26.39 -15.82
N GLY A 6 18.36 26.10 -15.25
CA GLY A 6 18.04 26.46 -13.87
C GLY A 6 18.66 25.43 -12.93
N THR A 7 19.60 25.87 -12.11
CA THR A 7 20.13 25.12 -10.96
C THR A 7 19.01 24.89 -9.95
N THR A 8 18.25 23.81 -10.12
CA THR A 8 17.44 23.25 -9.04
C THR A 8 18.36 22.36 -8.23
N GLN A 9 18.59 22.73 -6.98
CA GLN A 9 19.31 21.89 -6.03
C GLN A 9 18.46 20.62 -5.85
N SER A 10 18.88 19.53 -6.49
CA SER A 10 18.17 18.27 -6.47
C SER A 10 18.29 17.66 -5.07
N CYS A 11 17.19 17.68 -4.32
CA CYS A 11 17.02 16.79 -3.18
C CYS A 11 17.08 15.35 -3.72
N PRO A 12 17.97 14.48 -3.22
CA PRO A 12 18.05 13.10 -3.68
C PRO A 12 16.79 12.36 -3.23
N LEU A 13 15.82 12.28 -4.12
CA LEU A 13 14.74 11.30 -3.99
C LEU A 13 15.36 9.90 -4.17
N PRO A 14 14.92 8.89 -3.41
CA PRO A 14 15.50 7.55 -3.43
C PRO A 14 15.36 6.80 -4.77
N ILE A 15 14.68 7.38 -5.77
CA ILE A 15 14.53 6.85 -7.13
C ILE A 15 14.68 8.02 -8.13
N PRO A 16 15.34 7.85 -9.29
CA PRO A 16 15.37 8.87 -10.34
C PRO A 16 13.93 9.30 -10.67
N ARG A 17 13.69 10.62 -10.72
CA ARG A 17 12.37 11.17 -11.06
C ARG A 17 11.90 10.51 -12.37
N PRO A 18 10.67 9.95 -12.43
CA PRO A 18 10.16 9.48 -13.70
C PRO A 18 10.15 10.66 -14.67
N GLU A 19 10.65 10.45 -15.89
CA GLU A 19 10.53 11.44 -16.95
C GLU A 19 9.06 11.47 -17.38
N LEU A 20 8.33 12.45 -16.86
CA LEU A 20 6.90 12.60 -17.12
C LEU A 20 6.70 13.27 -18.49
N GLY A 21 5.92 12.62 -19.35
CA GLY A 21 5.49 13.15 -20.64
C GLY A 21 3.97 13.19 -20.75
N VAL A 22 3.46 14.06 -21.62
CA VAL A 22 2.03 14.06 -22.00
C VAL A 22 1.87 13.07 -23.16
N PRO A 23 1.01 12.04 -23.04
CA PRO A 23 0.81 11.10 -24.12
C PRO A 23 0.08 11.77 -25.30
N HIS A 24 0.46 11.36 -26.51
CA HIS A 24 -0.22 11.74 -27.75
C HIS A 24 -0.85 10.50 -28.40
N ASP A 25 -1.96 10.71 -29.11
CA ASP A 25 -2.70 9.68 -29.84
C ASP A 25 -3.04 8.44 -28.99
N SER A 26 -2.52 7.28 -29.40
CA SER A 26 -2.80 5.99 -28.76
C SER A 26 -1.76 5.60 -27.70
N THR A 27 -0.73 6.43 -27.47
CA THR A 27 0.27 6.22 -26.42
C THR A 27 -0.44 6.19 -25.06
N PRO A 28 -0.36 5.09 -24.31
CA PRO A 28 -1.03 5.01 -23.01
C PRO A 28 -0.31 5.88 -21.96
N THR A 29 -1.08 6.41 -21.02
CA THR A 29 -0.51 6.82 -19.73
C THR A 29 0.05 5.61 -18.98
N THR A 30 1.16 5.81 -18.28
CA THR A 30 1.87 4.77 -17.50
C THR A 30 1.76 4.98 -16.00
N HIS A 31 1.43 6.20 -15.57
CA HIS A 31 1.29 6.57 -14.17
C HIS A 31 -0.02 7.34 -13.96
N ILE A 32 -0.52 7.30 -12.72
CA ILE A 32 -1.61 8.13 -12.21
C ILE A 32 -0.99 9.10 -11.21
N LEU A 33 -1.17 10.40 -11.44
CA LEU A 33 -0.78 11.43 -10.51
C LEU A 33 -1.97 11.77 -9.61
N LYS A 34 -1.80 11.66 -8.30
CA LYS A 34 -2.82 12.01 -7.30
C LYS A 34 -2.32 13.18 -6.44
N PRO A 35 -2.77 14.42 -6.74
CA PRO A 35 -2.51 15.56 -5.88
C PRO A 35 -3.16 15.38 -4.50
N ALA A 36 -2.63 16.05 -3.48
CA ALA A 36 -3.24 16.06 -2.16
C ALA A 36 -4.69 16.58 -2.23
N ILE A 37 -5.60 15.88 -1.55
CA ILE A 37 -7.03 16.22 -1.53
C ILE A 37 -7.26 17.37 -0.52
N ALA A 38 -7.99 18.39 -0.93
CA ALA A 38 -8.38 19.48 -0.04
C ALA A 38 -9.14 18.95 1.20
N GLY A 39 -8.73 19.37 2.39
CA GLY A 39 -9.31 18.91 3.66
C GLY A 39 -8.61 17.68 4.27
N TYR A 40 -7.74 16.98 3.53
CA TYR A 40 -6.91 15.88 4.03
C TYR A 40 -5.43 16.22 3.87
N ALA A 41 -4.87 16.89 4.88
CA ALA A 41 -3.45 17.25 4.87
C ALA A 41 -2.56 16.00 4.70
N ASN A 42 -1.59 16.09 3.78
CA ASN A 42 -0.60 15.05 3.51
C ASN A 42 -1.19 13.67 3.15
N HIS A 43 -2.36 13.66 2.49
CA HIS A 43 -3.02 12.41 2.07
C HIS A 43 -2.16 11.57 1.12
N ASP A 44 -1.39 12.22 0.26
CA ASP A 44 -0.39 11.61 -0.61
C ASP A 44 0.70 10.85 0.17
N VAL A 45 1.22 11.43 1.26
CA VAL A 45 2.17 10.74 2.15
C VAL A 45 1.50 9.55 2.83
N ASN A 46 0.27 9.71 3.30
CA ASN A 46 -0.49 8.64 3.93
C ASN A 46 -0.74 7.46 2.98
N GLU A 47 -1.19 7.74 1.75
CA GLU A 47 -1.39 6.70 0.74
C GLU A 47 -0.06 6.02 0.40
N TYR A 48 1.02 6.79 0.18
CA TYR A 48 2.35 6.23 -0.07
C TYR A 48 2.78 5.25 1.02
N LEU A 49 2.69 5.65 2.30
CA LEU A 49 3.09 4.80 3.41
C LEU A 49 2.22 3.55 3.54
N SER A 50 0.91 3.69 3.32
CA SER A 50 -0.04 2.58 3.37
C SER A 50 0.23 1.56 2.25
N MET A 51 0.50 2.04 1.04
CA MET A 51 0.83 1.20 -0.11
C MET A 51 2.18 0.46 0.07
N ARG A 52 3.19 1.16 0.62
CA ARG A 52 4.50 0.57 0.94
C ARG A 52 4.41 -0.43 2.09
N ALA A 53 3.64 -0.15 3.13
CA ALA A 53 3.41 -1.07 4.24
C ALA A 53 2.69 -2.35 3.80
N ALA A 54 1.69 -2.25 2.91
CA ALA A 54 1.05 -3.42 2.30
C ALA A 54 2.06 -4.29 1.55
N ALA A 55 2.93 -3.67 0.76
CA ALA A 55 3.98 -4.37 0.02
C ALA A 55 5.01 -5.06 0.94
N ALA A 56 5.34 -4.47 2.10
CA ALA A 56 6.23 -5.08 3.09
C ALA A 56 5.68 -6.39 3.67
N PHE A 57 4.36 -6.57 3.71
CA PHE A 57 3.72 -7.84 4.05
C PHE A 57 3.74 -8.87 2.90
N GLY A 58 4.32 -8.55 1.75
CA GLY A 58 4.25 -9.36 0.54
C GLY A 58 2.88 -9.32 -0.14
N ILE A 59 2.00 -8.38 0.24
CA ILE A 59 0.70 -8.21 -0.40
C ILE A 59 0.91 -7.44 -1.70
N PRO A 60 0.48 -7.98 -2.87
CA PRO A 60 0.61 -7.25 -4.13
C PRO A 60 -0.11 -5.91 -4.06
N ALA A 61 0.65 -4.83 -4.21
CA ALA A 61 0.18 -3.45 -4.20
C ALA A 61 0.75 -2.70 -5.41
N ALA A 62 -0.01 -1.76 -5.96
CA ALA A 62 0.48 -0.88 -7.02
C ALA A 62 1.72 -0.14 -6.53
N GLN A 63 2.76 -0.06 -7.36
CA GLN A 63 3.94 0.71 -7.00
C GLN A 63 3.55 2.19 -6.90
N THR A 64 4.02 2.83 -5.83
CA THR A 64 3.79 4.24 -5.58
C THR A 64 5.08 4.94 -5.19
N ASP A 65 5.19 6.19 -5.60
CA ASP A 65 6.26 7.13 -5.25
C ASP A 65 5.67 8.48 -4.85
N VAL A 66 6.45 9.31 -4.16
CA VAL A 66 6.08 10.70 -3.86
C VAL A 66 7.00 11.63 -4.63
N LEU A 67 6.41 12.48 -5.47
CA LEU A 67 7.12 13.48 -6.24
C LEU A 67 6.92 14.86 -5.62
N MET A 68 8.03 15.51 -5.23
CA MET A 68 8.01 16.93 -4.86
C MET A 68 7.86 17.79 -6.13
N VAL A 69 6.76 18.53 -6.22
CA VAL A 69 6.53 19.54 -7.27
C VAL A 69 7.31 20.81 -6.94
N ASN A 70 7.32 21.19 -5.66
CA ASN A 70 8.15 22.25 -5.08
C ASN A 70 8.42 21.91 -3.59
N ASP A 71 8.99 22.84 -2.81
CA ASP A 71 9.36 22.59 -1.41
C ASP A 71 8.18 22.26 -0.47
N THR A 72 6.96 22.59 -0.89
CA THR A 72 5.74 22.49 -0.08
C THR A 72 4.67 21.57 -0.64
N LEU A 73 4.71 21.32 -1.95
CA LEU A 73 3.72 20.53 -2.67
C LEU A 73 4.32 19.22 -3.14
N SER A 74 3.71 18.13 -2.72
CA SER A 74 3.97 16.78 -3.20
C SER A 74 2.74 16.19 -3.90
N VAL A 75 3.00 15.20 -4.74
CA VAL A 75 2.00 14.44 -5.49
C VAL A 75 2.37 12.96 -5.38
N LEU A 76 1.38 12.11 -5.11
CA LEU A 76 1.57 10.68 -5.21
C LEU A 76 1.60 10.28 -6.69
N VAL A 77 2.61 9.51 -7.08
CA VAL A 77 2.74 8.91 -8.39
C VAL A 77 2.47 7.41 -8.24
N SER A 78 1.39 6.92 -8.82
CA SER A 78 1.06 5.49 -8.83
C SER A 78 1.34 4.89 -10.20
N THR A 79 2.22 3.90 -10.27
CA THR A 79 2.51 3.17 -11.50
C THR A 79 1.34 2.26 -11.86
N ARG A 80 0.86 2.38 -13.10
CA ARG A 80 -0.30 1.62 -13.57
C ARG A 80 0.05 0.15 -13.79
N TYR A 81 -0.50 -0.73 -12.97
CA TYR A 81 -0.35 -2.18 -13.12
C TYR A 81 -1.09 -2.76 -14.32
N ASP A 82 -2.04 -2.01 -14.90
CA ASP A 82 -2.77 -2.36 -16.13
C ASP A 82 -2.02 -1.91 -17.40
N ARG A 83 -0.73 -1.63 -17.27
CA ARG A 83 0.20 -1.29 -18.36
C ARG A 83 1.37 -2.25 -18.32
N ARG A 84 1.81 -2.68 -19.50
CA ARG A 84 2.99 -3.52 -19.65
C ARG A 84 3.84 -3.05 -20.80
N GLU A 85 5.09 -2.72 -20.48
CA GLU A 85 6.12 -2.45 -21.46
C GLU A 85 6.79 -3.76 -21.91
N ARG A 86 7.04 -3.88 -23.21
CA ARG A 86 7.91 -4.89 -23.80
C ARG A 86 8.64 -4.28 -24.98
N GLU A 87 9.97 -4.32 -24.98
CA GLU A 87 10.81 -3.87 -26.10
C GLU A 87 10.49 -2.43 -26.54
N GLY A 88 10.27 -1.52 -25.59
CA GLY A 88 9.91 -0.13 -25.85
C GLY A 88 8.45 0.10 -26.28
N SER A 89 7.62 -0.95 -26.36
CA SER A 89 6.20 -0.87 -26.71
C SER A 89 5.30 -1.09 -25.51
N TRP A 90 4.28 -0.24 -25.37
CA TRP A 90 3.31 -0.31 -24.29
C TRP A 90 2.03 -1.02 -24.72
N SER A 91 1.61 -1.99 -23.91
CA SER A 91 0.32 -2.68 -24.03
C SER A 91 -0.58 -2.37 -22.83
N ARG A 92 -1.90 -2.36 -23.07
CA ARG A 92 -2.93 -2.21 -22.05
C ARG A 92 -3.42 -3.60 -21.64
N ILE A 93 -3.56 -3.81 -20.34
CA ILE A 93 -4.25 -4.99 -19.79
C ILE A 93 -5.66 -4.54 -19.44
N HIS A 94 -6.67 -5.30 -19.84
CA HIS A 94 -8.06 -4.95 -19.51
C HIS A 94 -8.30 -5.13 -18.02
N GLN A 95 -9.01 -4.20 -17.42
CA GLN A 95 -9.30 -4.16 -16.00
C GLN A 95 -10.75 -3.75 -15.78
N GLU A 96 -11.40 -4.40 -14.83
CA GLU A 96 -12.72 -4.01 -14.32
C GLU A 96 -12.68 -3.91 -12.80
N ASP A 97 -13.19 -2.81 -12.24
CA ASP A 97 -13.47 -2.75 -10.81
C ASP A 97 -14.66 -3.66 -10.44
N PHE A 98 -14.82 -4.01 -9.16
CA PHE A 98 -15.85 -4.97 -8.79
C PHE A 98 -17.28 -4.41 -8.93
N CYS A 99 -17.48 -3.09 -9.00
CA CYS A 99 -18.79 -2.55 -9.36
C CYS A 99 -19.09 -2.85 -10.82
N GLN A 100 -18.14 -2.60 -11.73
CA GLN A 100 -18.28 -2.91 -13.15
C GLN A 100 -18.52 -4.41 -13.38
N ALA A 101 -17.68 -5.26 -12.80
CA ALA A 101 -17.79 -6.71 -12.94
C ALA A 101 -19.11 -7.29 -12.39
N LEU A 102 -19.72 -6.61 -11.42
CA LEU A 102 -21.03 -6.97 -10.85
C LEU A 102 -22.21 -6.18 -11.47
N SER A 103 -21.96 -5.35 -12.49
CA SER A 103 -22.96 -4.47 -13.10
C SER A 103 -23.67 -3.54 -12.11
N VAL A 104 -22.92 -3.01 -11.14
CA VAL A 104 -23.37 -2.05 -10.14
C VAL A 104 -22.91 -0.65 -10.50
N LEU A 105 -23.83 0.33 -10.39
CA LEU A 105 -23.53 1.74 -10.62
C LEU A 105 -22.54 2.30 -9.59
N PRO A 106 -21.63 3.21 -9.98
CA PRO A 106 -20.56 3.70 -9.10
C PRO A 106 -21.05 4.42 -7.84
N GLU A 107 -22.26 4.99 -7.84
CA GLU A 107 -22.89 5.64 -6.68
C GLU A 107 -23.20 4.64 -5.55
N HIS A 108 -23.37 3.36 -5.91
CA HIS A 108 -23.61 2.25 -4.99
C HIS A 108 -22.33 1.47 -4.67
N LYS A 109 -21.18 2.14 -4.63
CA LYS A 109 -19.90 1.48 -4.28
C LYS A 109 -19.83 0.98 -2.83
N TYR A 110 -20.56 1.60 -1.90
CA TYR A 110 -20.57 1.27 -0.48
C TYR A 110 -21.68 0.27 -0.11
N GLN A 111 -21.36 -0.71 0.73
CA GLN A 111 -22.31 -1.75 1.12
C GLN A 111 -23.52 -1.21 1.90
N ASP A 112 -23.31 -0.22 2.77
CA ASP A 112 -24.38 0.41 3.55
C ASP A 112 -25.35 1.23 2.69
N ARG A 113 -24.97 1.54 1.44
CA ARG A 113 -25.79 2.23 0.42
C ARG A 113 -26.27 1.29 -0.69
N GLY A 114 -26.39 0.00 -0.39
CA GLY A 114 -26.88 -1.02 -1.33
C GLY A 114 -25.82 -1.62 -2.24
N GLY A 115 -24.55 -1.31 -2.01
CA GLY A 115 -23.42 -1.81 -2.79
C GLY A 115 -22.97 -3.23 -2.46
N PRO A 116 -22.00 -3.77 -3.22
CA PRO A 116 -21.43 -5.07 -2.97
C PRO A 116 -20.71 -5.15 -1.63
N GLY A 117 -20.85 -6.29 -0.94
CA GLY A 117 -20.05 -6.64 0.24
C GLY A 117 -19.20 -7.86 -0.03
N ILE A 118 -18.42 -8.32 0.96
CA ILE A 118 -17.49 -9.45 0.85
C ILE A 118 -18.12 -10.70 0.21
N ALA A 119 -19.39 -10.99 0.51
CA ALA A 119 -20.09 -12.14 -0.07
C ALA A 119 -20.17 -12.06 -1.61
N HIS A 120 -20.61 -10.93 -2.15
CA HIS A 120 -20.70 -10.70 -3.60
C HIS A 120 -19.32 -10.76 -4.26
N MET A 121 -18.30 -10.19 -3.61
CA MET A 121 -16.92 -10.20 -4.08
C MET A 121 -16.32 -11.62 -4.10
N ALA A 122 -16.57 -12.40 -3.04
CA ALA A 122 -16.14 -13.79 -2.96
C ALA A 122 -16.82 -14.66 -4.03
N ASP A 123 -18.10 -14.40 -4.34
CA ASP A 123 -18.83 -15.11 -5.39
C ASP A 123 -18.30 -14.74 -6.78
N LEU A 124 -17.94 -13.47 -7.03
CA LEU A 124 -17.28 -13.04 -8.26
C LEU A 124 -15.91 -13.74 -8.43
N ILE A 125 -15.08 -13.75 -7.38
CA ILE A 125 -13.78 -14.45 -7.39
C ILE A 125 -13.99 -15.95 -7.62
N ALA A 126 -15.06 -16.55 -7.09
CA ALA A 126 -15.36 -17.97 -7.30
C ALA A 126 -15.65 -18.31 -8.77
N GLN A 127 -16.04 -17.33 -9.60
CA GLN A 127 -16.28 -17.50 -11.04
C GLN A 127 -15.01 -17.44 -11.89
N ILE A 128 -13.85 -17.08 -11.32
CA ILE A 128 -12.56 -17.15 -12.00
C ILE A 128 -12.33 -18.59 -12.48
N ARG A 129 -12.13 -18.77 -13.79
CA ARG A 129 -12.12 -20.09 -14.43
C ARG A 129 -10.89 -20.90 -14.03
N ASN A 130 -9.71 -20.28 -14.14
CA ASN A 130 -8.45 -20.93 -13.80
C ASN A 130 -8.37 -21.16 -12.28
N ARG A 131 -8.16 -22.41 -11.85
CA ARG A 131 -8.11 -22.77 -10.42
C ARG A 131 -7.00 -22.03 -9.68
N LYS A 132 -5.80 -21.93 -10.26
CA LYS A 132 -4.66 -21.28 -9.59
C LYS A 132 -4.96 -19.80 -9.37
N ASP A 133 -5.44 -19.10 -10.40
CA ASP A 133 -5.78 -17.68 -10.31
C ASP A 133 -6.89 -17.42 -9.29
N ARG A 134 -7.88 -18.33 -9.22
CA ARG A 134 -8.98 -18.24 -8.26
C ARG A 134 -8.49 -18.36 -6.82
N GLU A 135 -7.68 -19.38 -6.51
CA GLU A 135 -7.16 -19.56 -5.14
C GLU A 135 -6.23 -18.41 -4.76
N GLU A 136 -5.36 -17.97 -5.66
CA GLU A 136 -4.49 -16.81 -5.43
C GLU A 136 -5.29 -15.52 -5.21
N SER A 137 -6.36 -15.30 -5.99
CA SER A 137 -7.23 -14.13 -5.85
C SER A 137 -8.01 -14.14 -4.52
N ARG A 138 -8.40 -15.32 -4.01
CA ARG A 138 -9.02 -15.45 -2.67
C ARG A 138 -8.06 -15.01 -1.58
N THR A 139 -6.84 -15.53 -1.59
CA THR A 139 -5.80 -15.19 -0.62
C THR A 139 -5.49 -13.69 -0.67
N ARG A 140 -5.25 -13.14 -1.87
CA ARG A 140 -4.98 -11.70 -2.05
C ARG A 140 -6.14 -10.82 -1.60
N PHE A 141 -7.39 -11.22 -1.87
CA PHE A 141 -8.55 -10.46 -1.44
C PHE A 141 -8.67 -10.44 0.10
N PHE A 142 -8.46 -11.59 0.75
CA PHE A 142 -8.43 -11.65 2.21
C PHE A 142 -7.29 -10.81 2.81
N ASP A 143 -6.08 -10.91 2.26
CA ASP A 143 -4.93 -10.10 2.68
C ASP A 143 -5.23 -8.60 2.54
N GLY A 144 -5.86 -8.19 1.44
CA GLY A 144 -6.31 -6.81 1.26
C GLY A 144 -7.32 -6.36 2.30
N LEU A 145 -8.33 -7.18 2.62
CA LEU A 145 -9.29 -6.86 3.67
C LEU A 145 -8.62 -6.75 5.04
N LEU A 146 -7.78 -7.73 5.38
CA LEU A 146 -7.03 -7.76 6.63
C LEU A 146 -6.15 -6.52 6.79
N PHE A 147 -5.39 -6.18 5.74
CA PHE A 147 -4.53 -5.00 5.75
C PHE A 147 -5.34 -3.72 5.90
N ASN A 148 -6.45 -3.55 5.17
CA ASN A 148 -7.31 -2.36 5.33
C ASN A 148 -7.81 -2.20 6.78
N ILE A 149 -8.17 -3.30 7.46
CA ILE A 149 -8.55 -3.24 8.88
C ILE A 149 -7.36 -2.88 9.77
N ALA A 150 -6.19 -3.46 9.54
CA ALA A 150 -4.99 -3.20 10.34
C ALA A 150 -4.46 -1.78 10.15
N ALA A 151 -4.47 -1.28 8.92
CA ALA A 151 -4.10 0.07 8.51
C ALA A 151 -5.12 1.12 8.91
N TRP A 152 -6.27 0.73 9.48
CA TRP A 152 -7.35 1.64 9.83
C TRP A 152 -7.95 2.39 8.62
N ALA A 153 -8.00 1.73 7.47
CA ALA A 153 -8.56 2.27 6.24
C ALA A 153 -10.09 2.11 6.21
N THR A 154 -10.79 3.22 6.05
CA THR A 154 -12.26 3.28 6.10
C THR A 154 -12.92 3.16 4.72
N ASP A 155 -12.17 3.40 3.64
CA ASP A 155 -12.72 3.54 2.27
C ASP A 155 -12.50 2.33 1.36
N ALA A 156 -12.31 1.13 1.93
CA ALA A 156 -12.10 -0.12 1.19
C ALA A 156 -13.40 -0.67 0.57
N HIS A 157 -13.99 0.06 -0.38
CA HIS A 157 -15.26 -0.27 -1.03
C HIS A 157 -15.08 -1.06 -2.34
N ALA A 158 -16.19 -1.44 -3.01
CA ALA A 158 -16.14 -2.31 -4.19
C ALA A 158 -15.31 -1.77 -5.37
N LYS A 159 -15.20 -0.45 -5.56
CA LYS A 159 -14.35 0.11 -6.63
C LYS A 159 -12.84 0.03 -6.35
N ASN A 160 -12.44 -0.30 -5.12
CA ASN A 160 -11.03 -0.41 -4.71
C ASN A 160 -10.51 -1.85 -4.81
N TYR A 161 -11.28 -2.72 -5.47
CA TYR A 161 -10.87 -4.05 -5.90
C TYR A 161 -11.17 -4.19 -7.39
N SER A 162 -10.22 -4.74 -8.14
CA SER A 162 -10.35 -4.93 -9.59
C SER A 162 -9.90 -6.33 -10.02
N ILE A 163 -10.45 -6.81 -11.13
CA ILE A 163 -9.99 -8.01 -11.83
C ILE A 163 -9.24 -7.59 -13.09
N LEU A 164 -8.06 -8.17 -13.30
CA LEU A 164 -7.29 -8.09 -14.53
C LEU A 164 -7.69 -9.22 -15.47
N LEU A 165 -8.00 -8.86 -16.72
CA LEU A 165 -8.32 -9.79 -17.80
C LEU A 165 -7.18 -9.78 -18.83
N ALA A 166 -6.41 -10.85 -18.87
CA ALA A 166 -5.25 -10.99 -19.74
C ALA A 166 -5.30 -12.32 -20.50
N GLY A 167 -5.89 -12.29 -21.71
CA GLY A 167 -6.14 -13.51 -22.48
C GLY A 167 -7.14 -14.42 -21.74
N ASP A 168 -6.70 -15.62 -21.38
CA ASP A 168 -7.48 -16.60 -20.62
C ASP A 168 -7.34 -16.46 -19.09
N ARG A 169 -6.48 -15.54 -18.62
CA ARG A 169 -6.20 -15.32 -17.20
C ARG A 169 -7.08 -14.22 -16.61
N GLN A 170 -7.53 -14.48 -15.39
CA GLN A 170 -8.42 -13.61 -14.61
C GLN A 170 -7.87 -13.55 -13.20
N THR A 171 -7.27 -12.44 -12.79
CA THR A 171 -6.60 -12.34 -11.49
C THR A 171 -7.02 -11.10 -10.75
N LEU A 172 -7.09 -11.15 -9.43
CA LEU A 172 -7.23 -9.94 -8.62
C LEU A 172 -6.03 -9.01 -8.89
N ALA A 173 -6.33 -7.77 -9.24
CA ALA A 173 -5.35 -6.70 -9.37
C ALA A 173 -4.56 -6.52 -8.05
N PRO A 174 -3.34 -5.97 -8.12
CA PRO A 174 -2.68 -5.43 -6.93
C PRO A 174 -3.60 -4.45 -6.21
N LEU A 175 -3.45 -4.31 -4.90
CA LEU A 175 -4.12 -3.26 -4.14
C LEU A 175 -3.75 -1.88 -4.68
N TYR A 176 -4.66 -0.92 -4.53
CA TYR A 176 -4.46 0.48 -4.88
C TYR A 176 -5.40 1.34 -4.02
N ASP A 177 -5.11 2.63 -3.90
CA ASP A 177 -5.98 3.60 -3.23
C ASP A 177 -6.25 3.24 -1.75
N ILE A 178 -5.20 2.79 -1.05
CA ILE A 178 -5.26 2.52 0.39
C ILE A 178 -4.66 3.70 1.14
N ALA A 179 -5.46 4.29 2.02
CA ALA A 179 -5.00 5.30 2.96
C ALA A 179 -5.58 5.03 4.35
N SER A 180 -4.77 5.25 5.38
CA SER A 180 -5.22 5.15 6.77
C SER A 180 -6.13 6.30 7.13
N HIS A 181 -7.23 6.04 7.86
CA HIS A 181 -7.99 7.12 8.47
C HIS A 181 -7.40 7.56 9.82
N ALA A 182 -6.51 6.77 10.43
CA ALA A 182 -5.94 7.03 11.75
C ALA A 182 -5.35 8.45 11.94
N PRO A 183 -4.68 9.07 10.95
CA PRO A 183 -4.07 10.40 11.12
C PRO A 183 -5.07 11.56 11.17
N TYR A 184 -6.35 11.31 10.89
CA TYR A 184 -7.37 12.35 10.82
C TYR A 184 -8.23 12.34 12.09
N PRO A 185 -8.55 13.52 12.64
CA PRO A 185 -9.30 13.61 13.88
C PRO A 185 -10.72 13.09 13.68
N SER A 186 -11.18 12.23 14.60
CA SER A 186 -12.60 11.93 14.70
C SER A 186 -13.33 13.20 15.16
N VAL A 187 -14.39 13.60 14.44
CA VAL A 187 -15.20 14.75 14.86
C VAL A 187 -16.05 14.32 16.07
N PRO A 188 -16.15 15.12 17.16
CA PRO A 188 -16.99 14.78 18.29
C PRO A 188 -18.43 14.47 17.87
N ASN A 189 -19.03 13.44 18.45
CA ASN A 189 -20.39 12.95 18.13
C ASN A 189 -20.56 12.37 16.71
N SER A 190 -19.47 12.05 16.01
CA SER A 190 -19.55 11.31 14.74
C SER A 190 -19.89 9.85 14.96
N PRO A 191 -20.49 9.18 13.94
CA PRO A 191 -20.52 7.72 13.90
C PRO A 191 -19.11 7.12 14.08
N PRO A 192 -19.00 5.90 14.62
CA PRO A 192 -17.73 5.20 14.73
C PRO A 192 -17.03 5.09 13.37
N GLU A 193 -15.70 5.17 13.38
CA GLU A 193 -14.86 4.87 12.22
C GLU A 193 -15.18 3.45 11.74
N ALA A 194 -15.69 3.34 10.51
CA ALA A 194 -16.27 2.12 9.97
C ALA A 194 -15.56 1.70 8.68
N SER A 195 -15.45 0.40 8.47
CA SER A 195 -15.08 -0.17 7.18
C SER A 195 -16.21 0.04 6.16
N ALA A 196 -15.88 0.26 4.89
CA ALA A 196 -16.85 0.38 3.81
C ALA A 196 -17.69 -0.90 3.57
N MET A 197 -17.21 -2.05 4.06
CA MET A 197 -17.90 -3.35 4.00
C MET A 197 -17.92 -4.02 5.37
N LYS A 198 -18.96 -4.81 5.65
CA LYS A 198 -19.04 -5.63 6.87
C LYS A 198 -17.97 -6.70 6.85
N ILE A 199 -17.15 -6.73 7.90
CA ILE A 199 -16.22 -7.83 8.17
C ILE A 199 -16.87 -8.75 9.19
N GLY A 200 -17.26 -9.97 8.77
CA GLY A 200 -17.88 -10.94 9.68
C GLY A 200 -19.16 -10.45 10.37
N GLY A 201 -19.84 -9.45 9.81
CA GLY A 201 -21.05 -8.83 10.36
C GLY A 201 -20.85 -7.47 11.04
N GLU A 202 -19.60 -7.01 11.24
CA GLU A 202 -19.27 -5.76 11.93
C GLU A 202 -18.71 -4.70 10.95
N TYR A 203 -19.03 -3.44 11.20
CA TYR A 203 -18.50 -2.28 10.45
C TYR A 203 -17.45 -1.51 11.24
N ALA A 204 -17.67 -1.28 12.53
CA ALA A 204 -16.82 -0.40 13.33
C ALA A 204 -15.42 -1.01 13.47
N LEU A 205 -14.40 -0.30 12.98
CA LEU A 205 -13.02 -0.79 12.93
C LEU A 205 -12.55 -1.27 14.29
N ALA A 206 -12.82 -0.48 15.34
CA ALA A 206 -12.48 -0.80 16.73
C ALA A 206 -13.08 -2.12 17.25
N ARG A 207 -14.21 -2.58 16.71
CA ARG A 207 -14.89 -3.82 17.13
C ARG A 207 -14.56 -5.03 16.25
N ILE A 208 -13.93 -4.84 15.08
CA ILE A 208 -13.53 -5.94 14.18
C ILE A 208 -12.37 -6.73 14.81
N GLY A 209 -12.70 -7.74 15.62
CA GLY A 209 -11.76 -8.72 16.19
C GLY A 209 -11.40 -9.91 15.29
N LYS A 210 -10.58 -10.83 15.82
CA LYS A 210 -10.09 -12.03 15.08
C LYS A 210 -11.23 -12.90 14.56
N ALA A 211 -12.27 -13.12 15.38
CA ALA A 211 -13.43 -13.90 15.00
C ALA A 211 -14.17 -13.34 13.77
N HIS A 212 -14.26 -12.01 13.63
CA HIS A 212 -14.87 -11.38 12.46
C HIS A 212 -14.05 -11.61 11.18
N LEU A 213 -12.73 -11.50 11.28
CA LEU A 213 -11.81 -11.76 10.18
C LEU A 213 -11.82 -13.24 9.76
N LEU A 214 -11.85 -14.17 10.70
CA LEU A 214 -11.98 -15.60 10.40
C LEU A 214 -13.33 -15.94 9.73
N LYS A 215 -14.43 -15.29 10.12
CA LYS A 215 -15.72 -15.40 9.40
C LYS A 215 -15.60 -14.89 7.96
N ALA A 216 -14.89 -13.79 7.73
CA ALA A 216 -14.63 -13.27 6.39
C ALA A 216 -13.76 -14.24 5.57
N ALA A 217 -12.68 -14.78 6.15
CA ALA A 217 -11.82 -15.79 5.52
C ALA A 217 -12.64 -17.02 5.06
N ALA A 218 -13.50 -17.54 5.94
CA ALA A 218 -14.39 -18.64 5.63
C ALA A 218 -15.34 -18.31 4.46
N ARG A 219 -15.91 -17.10 4.42
CA ARG A 219 -16.78 -16.66 3.31
C ARG A 219 -16.03 -16.59 1.97
N ILE A 220 -14.76 -16.19 2.01
CA ILE A 220 -13.87 -16.09 0.84
C ILE A 220 -13.31 -17.48 0.44
N ARG A 221 -13.45 -18.49 1.32
CA ARG A 221 -12.91 -19.84 1.18
C ARG A 221 -11.37 -19.88 1.23
N VAL A 222 -10.82 -19.12 2.15
CA VAL A 222 -9.39 -19.17 2.52
C VAL A 222 -9.22 -20.17 3.67
N ASP A 223 -8.09 -20.87 3.68
CA ASP A 223 -7.72 -21.79 4.74
C ASP A 223 -7.71 -21.08 6.11
N THR A 224 -8.32 -21.70 7.12
CA THR A 224 -8.58 -21.06 8.42
C THR A 224 -7.32 -20.94 9.27
N ASP A 225 -6.44 -21.94 9.20
CA ASP A 225 -5.19 -21.95 9.98
C ASP A 225 -4.22 -20.92 9.42
N TRP A 226 -4.06 -20.90 8.08
CA TRP A 226 -3.32 -19.85 7.40
C TRP A 226 -3.88 -18.46 7.70
N ALA A 227 -5.21 -18.26 7.60
CA ALA A 227 -5.82 -16.97 7.89
C ALA A 227 -5.60 -16.53 9.35
N SER A 228 -5.68 -17.47 10.30
CA SER A 228 -5.42 -17.21 11.72
C SER A 228 -4.00 -16.72 11.96
N ALA A 229 -3.00 -17.42 11.39
CA ALA A 229 -1.59 -17.04 11.49
C ALA A 229 -1.32 -15.68 10.82
N ARG A 230 -1.89 -15.47 9.63
CA ARG A 230 -1.76 -14.23 8.87
C ARG A 230 -2.37 -13.02 9.59
N ILE A 231 -3.51 -13.20 10.27
CA ILE A 231 -4.11 -12.15 11.11
C ILE A 231 -3.16 -11.74 12.22
N ASP A 232 -2.53 -12.70 12.90
CA ASP A 232 -1.63 -12.40 14.01
C ASP A 232 -0.35 -11.71 13.51
N GLU A 233 0.23 -12.20 12.41
CA GLU A 233 1.39 -11.58 11.75
C GLU A 233 1.13 -10.11 11.41
N VAL A 234 0.03 -9.80 10.72
CA VAL A 234 -0.28 -8.42 10.30
C VAL A 234 -0.50 -7.51 11.51
N ARG A 235 -1.22 -7.98 12.53
CA ARG A 235 -1.47 -7.18 13.74
C ARG A 235 -0.21 -6.83 14.50
N GLN A 236 0.70 -7.79 14.64
CA GLN A 236 1.95 -7.60 15.37
C GLN A 236 2.91 -6.65 14.63
N ASN A 237 2.85 -6.61 13.30
CA ASN A 237 3.87 -5.93 12.49
C ASN A 237 3.37 -4.67 11.76
N VAL A 238 2.06 -4.36 11.75
CA VAL A 238 1.54 -3.23 10.95
C VAL A 238 2.21 -1.91 11.33
N SER A 239 2.40 -1.64 12.62
CA SER A 239 3.11 -0.45 13.08
C SER A 239 4.56 -0.39 12.56
N HIS A 240 5.27 -1.53 12.57
CA HIS A 240 6.64 -1.63 12.09
C HIS A 240 6.74 -1.39 10.58
N THR A 241 5.84 -1.99 9.78
CA THR A 241 5.82 -1.79 8.32
C THR A 241 5.55 -0.34 7.91
N TYR A 242 4.73 0.40 8.65
CA TYR A 242 4.57 1.85 8.43
C TYR A 242 5.85 2.62 8.78
N ALA A 243 6.56 2.23 9.84
CA ALA A 243 7.83 2.84 10.20
C ALA A 243 8.91 2.61 9.13
N GLU A 244 9.04 1.37 8.65
CA GLU A 244 9.93 1.00 7.55
C GLU A 244 9.60 1.79 6.27
N ALA A 245 8.32 1.86 5.92
CA ALA A 245 7.85 2.68 4.80
C ALA A 245 8.24 4.15 4.96
N ALA A 246 8.18 4.70 6.17
CA ALA A 246 8.54 6.10 6.41
C ALA A 246 10.05 6.38 6.32
N MET A 247 10.91 5.36 6.50
CA MET A 247 12.35 5.52 6.33
C MET A 247 12.74 5.83 4.88
N THR A 248 11.95 5.40 3.89
CA THR A 248 12.21 5.75 2.48
C THR A 248 12.05 7.25 2.23
N LEU A 249 11.28 7.96 3.07
CA LEU A 249 11.11 9.41 3.01
C LEU A 249 12.12 10.16 3.89
N ALA A 250 13.06 9.48 4.57
CA ALA A 250 14.02 10.12 5.48
C ALA A 250 14.90 11.17 4.78
N GLY A 251 15.16 10.98 3.48
CA GLY A 251 15.91 11.91 2.62
C GLY A 251 15.12 13.13 2.14
N VAL A 252 13.83 13.25 2.47
CA VAL A 252 12.95 14.36 2.07
C VAL A 252 12.47 15.11 3.33
N PRO A 253 13.24 16.09 3.84
CA PRO A 253 12.96 16.73 5.13
C PRO A 253 11.56 17.36 5.25
N SER A 254 11.03 17.89 4.14
CA SER A 254 9.69 18.49 4.10
C SER A 254 8.56 17.50 4.41
N LEU A 255 8.75 16.20 4.12
CA LEU A 255 7.75 15.16 4.35
C LEU A 255 7.90 14.43 5.68
N ARG A 256 9.03 14.60 6.39
CA ARG A 256 9.34 13.83 7.61
C ARG A 256 8.26 13.98 8.68
N ARG A 257 7.78 15.21 8.93
CA ARG A 257 6.74 15.46 9.94
C ARG A 257 5.43 14.77 9.57
N ALA A 258 5.05 14.82 8.30
CA ALA A 258 3.84 14.16 7.80
C ALA A 258 3.95 12.64 7.95
N ALA A 259 5.10 12.07 7.57
CA ALA A 259 5.35 10.64 7.69
C ALA A 259 5.32 10.17 9.16
N GLN A 260 5.98 10.88 10.07
CA GLN A 260 5.96 10.59 11.50
C GLN A 260 4.52 10.63 12.05
N HIS A 261 3.74 11.66 11.68
CA HIS A 261 2.34 11.77 12.11
C HIS A 261 1.49 10.57 11.67
N VAL A 262 1.67 10.07 10.45
CA VAL A 262 0.97 8.88 9.96
C VAL A 262 1.38 7.64 10.77
N VAL A 263 2.69 7.44 10.97
CA VAL A 263 3.24 6.32 11.74
C VAL A 263 2.73 6.33 13.17
N ASP A 264 2.80 7.46 13.86
CA ASP A 264 2.34 7.62 15.24
C ASP A 264 0.85 7.32 15.36
N SER A 265 0.06 7.76 14.38
CA SER A 265 -1.39 7.57 14.39
C SER A 265 -1.79 6.10 14.19
N VAL A 266 -1.17 5.40 13.23
CA VAL A 266 -1.39 3.95 13.03
C VAL A 266 -0.89 3.15 14.24
N HIS A 267 0.25 3.57 14.82
CA HIS A 267 0.78 2.96 16.02
C HIS A 267 -0.13 3.16 17.23
N GLN A 268 -0.73 4.34 17.39
CA GLN A 268 -1.70 4.61 18.44
C GLN A 268 -2.93 3.70 18.30
N LYS A 269 -3.48 3.55 17.09
CA LYS A 269 -4.57 2.58 16.86
C LYS A 269 -4.14 1.16 17.22
N SER A 270 -2.89 0.76 16.92
CA SER A 270 -2.38 -0.57 17.29
C SER A 270 -2.31 -0.77 18.82
N LYS A 271 -1.92 0.27 19.58
CA LYS A 271 -1.95 0.28 21.06
C LYS A 271 -3.37 0.20 21.61
N ASP A 272 -4.28 1.02 21.08
CA ASP A 272 -5.70 1.01 21.48
C ASP A 272 -6.36 -0.37 21.26
N ARG A 273 -5.84 -1.14 20.30
CA ARG A 273 -6.27 -2.51 20.01
C ARG A 273 -5.54 -3.59 20.80
N GLY A 274 -4.51 -3.23 21.56
CA GLY A 274 -3.66 -4.16 22.31
C GLY A 274 -2.84 -5.09 21.42
N TRP A 275 -2.48 -4.65 20.21
CA TRP A 275 -1.63 -5.45 19.30
C TRP A 275 -0.13 -5.27 19.58
N VAL A 276 0.22 -4.15 20.20
CA VAL A 276 1.58 -3.77 20.60
C VAL A 276 1.53 -3.25 22.04
N ASP A 277 2.70 -3.15 22.69
CA ASP A 277 2.80 -2.63 24.06
C ASP A 277 2.33 -1.17 24.13
N ASN A 278 1.61 -0.80 25.19
CA ASN A 278 1.18 0.57 25.41
C ASN A 278 2.36 1.53 25.64
N THR A 279 3.53 1.03 26.06
CA THR A 279 4.74 1.84 26.22
C THR A 279 5.60 1.92 24.96
N SER A 280 5.27 1.21 23.88
CA SER A 280 6.08 1.27 22.66
C SER A 280 5.92 2.63 21.96
N THR A 281 7.03 3.08 21.38
CA THR A 281 7.10 4.32 20.59
C THR A 281 7.90 4.05 19.32
N ILE A 282 7.58 4.75 18.23
CA ILE A 282 8.33 4.66 16.97
C ILE A 282 8.95 6.02 16.68
N ASP A 283 10.28 6.12 16.85
CA ASP A 283 11.03 7.31 16.48
C ASP A 283 11.84 7.08 15.20
N LEU A 284 11.41 7.72 14.11
CA LEU A 284 12.09 7.62 12.82
C LEU A 284 13.49 8.27 12.83
N ALA A 285 13.78 9.20 13.74
CA ALA A 285 15.07 9.86 13.88
C ALA A 285 16.13 8.96 14.53
N LEU A 286 15.73 8.10 15.48
CA LEU A 286 16.62 7.12 16.11
C LEU A 286 16.84 5.90 15.21
N THR A 287 15.83 5.51 14.43
CA THR A 287 15.93 4.32 13.57
C THR A 287 16.89 4.52 12.39
N THR A 288 17.14 5.77 11.97
CA THR A 288 18.13 6.11 10.94
C THR A 288 19.58 6.08 11.42
N GLN A 289 19.85 5.98 12.73
CA GLN A 289 21.21 5.87 13.26
C GLN A 289 21.75 4.43 13.26
N HIS A 290 20.89 3.41 13.45
CA HIS A 290 21.31 2.00 13.40
C HIS A 290 21.70 1.55 11.98
N SER A 291 20.99 1.97 10.93
CA SER A 291 21.33 1.58 9.55
C SER A 291 22.65 2.18 9.05
N ARG A 292 23.08 3.33 9.58
CA ARG A 292 24.38 3.93 9.25
C ARG A 292 25.55 3.24 9.96
N GLN A 293 25.32 2.64 11.13
CA GLN A 293 26.36 1.89 11.84
C GLN A 293 26.64 0.54 11.17
N ASP A 294 25.59 -0.15 10.70
CA ASP A 294 25.75 -1.42 9.98
C ASP A 294 26.44 -1.27 8.61
N ASP A 295 26.15 -0.21 7.86
CA ASP A 295 26.84 0.10 6.59
C ASP A 295 28.32 0.50 6.81
N SER A 296 28.65 1.08 7.96
CA SER A 296 30.05 1.40 8.32
C SER A 296 30.85 0.15 8.69
N ALA A 297 30.24 -0.78 9.43
CA ALA A 297 30.86 -2.06 9.81
C ALA A 297 31.07 -2.97 8.59
N ALA A 298 30.14 -2.95 7.62
CA ALA A 298 30.29 -3.70 6.37
C ALA A 298 31.45 -3.17 5.49
N ARG A 299 31.69 -1.85 5.46
CA ARG A 299 32.78 -1.24 4.69
C ARG A 299 34.16 -1.46 5.31
N ASP A 300 34.27 -1.48 6.63
CA ASP A 300 35.54 -1.76 7.33
C ASP A 300 35.94 -3.25 7.24
N SER A 301 34.99 -4.16 6.99
CA SER A 301 35.29 -5.57 6.77
C SER A 301 35.89 -5.88 5.40
N GLN A 302 35.67 -5.02 4.39
CA GLN A 302 36.20 -5.19 3.03
C GLN A 302 37.58 -4.53 2.82
N SER A 303 38.00 -3.61 3.69
CA SER A 303 39.33 -2.97 3.59
C SER A 303 40.46 -3.80 4.19
N ASN A 304 40.15 -4.87 4.94
CA ASN A 304 41.14 -5.65 5.70
C ASN A 304 41.49 -7.03 5.09
N SER A 305 40.94 -7.39 3.93
CA SER A 305 41.20 -8.69 3.26
C SER A 305 42.16 -8.60 2.06
N GLY A 306 42.81 -7.47 1.84
CA GLY A 306 43.66 -7.21 0.67
C GLY A 306 45.15 -7.14 0.97
N ASN A 307 45.74 -8.14 1.65
CA ASN A 307 47.20 -8.28 1.64
C ASN A 307 47.69 -9.69 2.02
N SER A 308 47.68 -10.62 1.05
CA SER A 308 48.68 -11.70 0.97
C SER A 308 48.43 -12.47 -0.32
N THR A 309 49.40 -12.45 -1.25
CA THR A 309 50.03 -13.66 -1.82
C THR A 309 51.09 -13.20 -2.82
N THR A 310 52.35 -13.27 -2.39
CA THR A 310 53.53 -13.22 -3.25
C THR A 310 53.72 -14.53 -4.00
N ALA A 311 54.28 -14.41 -5.20
CA ALA A 311 54.63 -15.44 -6.17
C ALA A 311 55.36 -16.67 -5.61
N ASN A 312 55.14 -17.82 -6.25
CA ASN A 312 56.26 -18.68 -6.62
C ASN A 312 55.96 -19.54 -7.86
N LEU A 313 56.90 -19.53 -8.80
CA LEU A 313 56.98 -20.37 -10.00
C LEU A 313 57.69 -21.67 -9.64
N GLY A 314 57.18 -22.79 -10.16
CA GLY A 314 57.76 -24.13 -10.10
C GLY A 314 56.85 -25.11 -10.83
#